data_AF-A0A951D101-F1
#
_entry.id   AF-A0A951D101-F1
#
_cell.length_a   1.000
_cell.length_b   1.000
_cell.length_c   1.000
_cell.angle_alpha   90.00
_cell.angle_beta   90.00
_cell.angle_gamma   90.00
#
_symmetry.space_group_name_H-M   'P 1'
#
loop_
_entity.id
_entity.type
_entity.pdbx_description
1 polymer ?
#
loop_
_entity_poly.entity_id
_entity_poly.type
_entity_poly.pdbx_seq_one_letter_code
_entity_poly.pdbx_strand_id
1 'polypeptide(L)' 'MTTVKPLIFEVDEAQGKLWDGGWRDASEMLPVREPATGRTLLEVGQASAEDVAHAARTAASAQRAWA' A
#
# COMPACT_ATOMS: atom_id res chain seq x y z
N MET A 1 -19.92 4.08 21.92
CA MET A 1 -18.89 3.26 21.24
C MET A 1 -17.68 4.16 21.03
N THR A 2 -16.54 3.84 21.64
CA THR A 2 -15.31 4.62 21.50
C THR A 2 -14.64 4.24 20.19
N THR A 3 -14.52 5.17 19.24
CA THR A 3 -13.78 4.96 17.99
C THR A 3 -12.30 4.84 18.32
N VAL A 4 -11.71 3.68 18.04
CA VAL A 4 -10.27 3.46 18.14
C VAL A 4 -9.65 3.96 16.85
N LYS A 5 -8.79 4.99 16.94
CA LYS A 5 -8.02 5.48 15.80
C LYS A 5 -7.02 4.40 15.36
N PRO A 6 -6.91 4.07 14.07
CA PRO A 6 -5.93 3.09 13.61
C PRO A 6 -4.51 3.55 13.89
N LEU A 7 -3.64 2.58 14.19
CA LEU A 7 -2.23 2.82 14.49
C LEU A 7 -1.37 3.03 13.24
N ILE A 8 -1.85 2.62 12.05
CA ILE A 8 -1.04 2.59 10.83
C ILE A 8 -1.73 3.34 9.66
N PHE A 9 -2.96 3.00 9.29
CA PHE A 9 -3.79 3.74 8.31
C PHE A 9 -5.23 3.21 8.33
N GLU A 10 -6.17 3.95 7.74
CA GLU A 10 -7.52 3.46 7.44
C GLU A 10 -7.53 2.62 6.16
N VAL A 11 -8.32 1.55 6.11
CA VAL A 11 -8.39 0.64 4.95
C VAL A 11 -8.72 1.39 3.64
N ASP A 12 -9.56 2.43 3.72
CA ASP A 12 -9.92 3.28 2.59
C ASP A 12 -8.71 4.05 2.01
N GLU A 13 -7.70 4.34 2.82
CA GLU A 13 -6.48 5.02 2.33
C GLU A 13 -5.62 4.12 1.44
N ALA A 14 -5.73 2.80 1.57
CA ALA A 14 -4.97 1.84 0.78
C ALA A 14 -5.65 1.43 -0.53
N GLN A 15 -6.91 1.83 -0.75
CA GLN A 15 -7.71 1.42 -1.91
C GLN A 15 -7.07 1.87 -3.23
N GLY A 16 -6.62 0.90 -4.02
CA GLY A 16 -5.96 1.12 -5.31
C GLY A 16 -4.60 1.80 -5.21
N LYS A 17 -3.95 1.81 -4.03
CA LYS A 17 -2.71 2.57 -3.79
C LYS A 17 -1.50 1.69 -3.48
N LEU A 18 -0.33 2.26 -3.72
CA LEU A 18 0.99 1.78 -3.32
C LEU A 18 1.60 2.78 -2.32
N TRP A 19 2.38 2.28 -1.37
CA TRP A 19 3.11 3.13 -0.42
C TRP A 19 4.59 3.24 -0.82
N ASP A 20 5.05 4.45 -1.13
CA ASP A 20 6.48 4.79 -1.31
C ASP A 20 6.75 6.19 -0.74
N GLY A 21 6.98 6.27 0.58
CA GLY A 21 7.07 7.55 1.30
C GLY A 21 5.74 8.30 1.44
N GLY A 22 4.68 7.76 0.86
CA GLY A 22 3.31 8.27 0.88
C GLY A 22 2.43 7.42 -0.05
N TRP A 23 1.12 7.60 0.06
CA TRP A 23 0.16 6.92 -0.80
C TRP A 23 0.20 7.45 -2.23
N ARG A 24 0.30 6.54 -3.20
CA ARG A 24 0.29 6.80 -4.64
C ARG A 24 -0.70 5.89 -5.35
N ASP A 25 -1.38 6.37 -6.37
CA ASP A 25 -2.26 5.51 -7.17
C ASP A 25 -1.44 4.48 -7.98
N ALA A 26 -1.96 3.25 -8.07
CA ALA A 26 -1.44 2.22 -8.95
C ALA A 26 -2.15 2.27 -10.31
N SER A 27 -1.50 1.75 -11.35
CA SER A 27 -2.11 1.56 -12.66
C SER A 27 -3.07 0.36 -12.70
N GLU A 28 -2.84 -0.64 -11.87
CA GLU A 28 -3.65 -1.85 -11.75
C GLU A 28 -4.02 -2.13 -10.29
N MET A 29 -5.07 -2.92 -10.06
CA MET A 29 -5.56 -3.27 -8.72
C MET A 29 -5.55 -4.79 -8.52
N LEU A 30 -5.27 -5.22 -7.28
CA LEU A 30 -5.25 -6.61 -6.86
C LEU A 30 -6.25 -6.83 -5.71
N PRO A 31 -7.20 -7.78 -5.82
CA PRO A 31 -8.17 -8.04 -4.76
C PRO A 31 -7.53 -8.80 -3.60
N VAL A 32 -7.71 -8.28 -2.38
CA VAL A 32 -7.39 -8.97 -1.13
C VAL A 32 -8.62 -9.76 -0.70
N ARG A 33 -8.48 -11.09 -0.60
CA ARG A 33 -9.61 -11.99 -0.28
C ARG A 33 -9.50 -12.58 1.12
N GLU A 34 -10.63 -12.64 1.81
CA GLU A 34 -10.80 -13.39 3.05
C GLU A 34 -10.67 -14.90 2.76
N PRO A 35 -9.71 -15.62 3.36
CA PRO A 35 -9.48 -17.04 3.02
C PRO A 35 -10.67 -17.96 3.28
N ALA A 36 -11.45 -17.69 4.35
CA ALA A 36 -12.55 -18.56 4.77
C ALA A 36 -13.78 -18.45 3.86
N THR A 37 -14.04 -17.26 3.30
CA THR A 37 -15.29 -16.95 2.59
C THR A 37 -15.08 -16.62 1.11
N GLY A 38 -13.84 -16.31 0.72
CA GLY A 38 -13.49 -15.80 -0.61
C GLY A 38 -13.92 -14.35 -0.87
N ARG A 39 -14.56 -13.69 0.11
CA ARG A 39 -15.04 -12.30 -0.01
C ARG A 39 -13.86 -11.33 -0.16
N THR A 40 -14.00 -10.34 -1.04
CA THR A 40 -13.04 -9.25 -1.17
C THR A 40 -13.12 -8.34 0.05
N LEU A 41 -11.98 -8.09 0.69
CA LEU A 41 -11.83 -7.18 1.82
C LEU A 41 -11.45 -5.78 1.35
N LEU A 42 -10.61 -5.70 0.32
CA LEU A 42 -9.99 -4.47 -0.20
C LEU A 42 -9.47 -4.76 -1.62
N GLU A 43 -9.33 -3.73 -2.46
CA GLU A 43 -8.50 -3.81 -3.66
C GLU A 43 -7.28 -2.90 -3.48
N VAL A 44 -6.09 -3.49 -3.42
CA VAL A 44 -4.83 -2.74 -3.27
C VAL A 44 -4.24 -2.42 -4.65
N GLY A 45 -3.28 -1.51 -4.72
CA GLY A 45 -2.50 -1.33 -5.93
C GLY A 45 -1.69 -2.59 -6.28
N GLN A 46 -1.72 -3.00 -7.56
CA GLN A 46 -0.81 -4.00 -8.11
C GLN A 46 0.43 -3.29 -8.64
N ALA A 47 1.58 -3.50 -7.99
CA ALA A 47 2.82 -2.89 -8.41
C ALA A 47 3.32 -3.47 -9.73
N SER A 48 3.69 -2.59 -10.66
CA SER A 48 4.44 -2.96 -11.86
C SER A 48 5.94 -3.11 -11.56
N ALA A 49 6.72 -3.62 -12.53
CA ALA A 49 8.17 -3.63 -12.43
C ALA A 49 8.76 -2.20 -12.31
N GLU A 50 8.11 -1.21 -12.91
CA GLU A 50 8.53 0.19 -12.87
C GLU A 50 8.31 0.80 -11.48
N ASP A 51 7.20 0.46 -10.82
CA ASP A 51 6.92 0.85 -9.45
C ASP A 51 7.95 0.26 -8.48
N VAL A 52 8.31 -1.02 -8.64
CA VAL A 52 9.36 -1.67 -7.85
C VAL A 52 10.70 -0.97 -8.05
N ALA A 53 11.06 -0.65 -9.30
CA ALA A 53 12.31 0.04 -9.60
C ALA A 53 12.32 1.48 -9.02
N HIS A 54 11.18 2.17 -9.03
CA HIS A 54 11.03 3.48 -8.40
C HIS A 54 11.24 3.40 -6.89
N ALA A 55 10.51 2.53 -6.20
CA ALA A 55 10.63 2.34 -4.75
C ALA A 55 12.05 1.99 -4.31
N ALA A 56 12.74 1.11 -5.07
CA ALA A 56 14.13 0.76 -4.80
C ALA A 56 15.07 1.99 -4.89
N ARG A 57 14.87 2.86 -5.87
CA ARG A 57 15.66 4.11 -6.00
C ARG A 57 15.36 5.09 -4.87
N THR A 58 14.08 5.27 -4.54
CA THR A 58 13.65 6.14 -3.43
C THR A 58 14.29 5.66 -2.12
N ALA A 59 14.16 4.38 -1.79
CA ALA A 59 14.74 3.79 -0.59
C ALA A 59 16.27 3.95 -0.52
N ALA A 60 16.98 3.63 -1.62
CA ALA A 60 18.43 3.79 -1.67
C ALA A 60 18.90 5.23 -1.45
N SER A 61 18.12 6.21 -1.93
CA SER A 61 18.41 7.63 -1.73
C SER A 61 18.17 8.08 -0.28
N ALA A 62 17.09 7.60 0.34
CA ALA A 62 16.68 7.99 1.69
C ALA A 62 17.52 7.30 2.79
N GLN A 63 18.06 6.11 2.51
CA GLN A 63 18.74 5.27 3.50
C GLN A 63 19.85 6.00 4.27
N ARG A 64 20.62 6.86 3.61
CA ARG A 64 21.74 7.57 4.25
C ARG A 64 21.29 8.57 5.31
N ALA A 65 20.11 9.15 5.16
CA ALA A 65 19.58 10.10 6.14
C ALA A 65 18.91 9.40 7.33
N TRP A 66 18.62 8.11 7.20
CA TRP A 66 17.98 7.29 8.23
C TRP A 66 18.98 6.61 9.17
N ALA A 67 20.12 6.16 8.63
CA ALA A 67 21.16 5.42 9.35
C ALA A 67 21.94 6.29 10.34
#